data_AF-A0A644THG4-F1
#
_entry.id   AF-A0A644THG4-F1
#
_cell.length_a   1.000
_cell.length_b   1.000
_cell.length_c   1.000
_cell.angle_alpha   90.00
_cell.angle_beta   90.00
_cell.angle_gamma   90.00
#
_symmetry.space_group_name_H-M   'P 1'
#
loop_
_entity.id
_entity.type
_entity.pdbx_description
1 polymer ?
#
loop_
_entity_poly.entity_id
_entity_poly.type
_entity_poly.pdbx_seq_one_letter_code
_entity_poly.pdbx_strand_id
1 'polypeptide(L)' 'MKDFESRLERLEDLAEKIRQPELPLEEAVKVFEEGVRLAKTLKKELEKIQAKVEILTSDPDTNANASSLPFNPGEEN' A
#
# COMPACT_ATOMS: atom_id res chain seq x y z
N MET A 1 9.49 -9.14 -7.30
CA MET A 1 8.07 -9.10 -7.71
C MET A 1 7.30 -10.29 -7.18
N LYS A 2 7.71 -11.54 -7.44
CA LYS A 2 7.08 -12.73 -6.83
C LYS A 2 6.85 -12.62 -5.32
N ASP A 3 7.84 -12.15 -4.56
CA ASP A 3 7.68 -11.98 -3.10
C ASP A 3 6.66 -10.89 -2.73
N PHE A 4 6.51 -9.84 -3.54
CA PHE A 4 5.49 -8.80 -3.32
C PHE A 4 4.10 -9.36 -3.60
N GLU A 5 3.92 -10.01 -4.74
CA GLU A 5 2.66 -10.63 -5.15
C GLU A 5 2.20 -11.67 -4.13
N SER A 6 3.09 -12.56 -3.67
CA SER A 6 2.74 -13.55 -2.64
C SER A 6 2.34 -12.92 -1.30
N ARG A 7 2.95 -11.79 -0.92
CA ARG A 7 2.56 -11.06 0.31
C ARG A 7 1.25 -10.30 0.14
N LEU A 8 0.95 -9.86 -1.08
CA LEU A 8 -0.32 -9.22 -1.42
C LEU A 8 -1.45 -10.25 -1.40
N GLU A 9 -1.27 -11.40 -2.04
CA GLU A 9 -2.20 -12.54 -2.01
C GLU A 9 -2.48 -12.97 -0.56
N ARG A 10 -1.43 -13.09 0.26
CA ARG A 10 -1.59 -13.37 1.69
C ARG A 10 -2.42 -12.31 2.42
N LEU A 11 -2.26 -11.03 2.09
CA LEU A 11 -3.04 -9.96 2.71
C LEU A 11 -4.52 -10.05 2.30
N GLU A 12 -4.82 -10.43 1.06
CA GLU A 12 -6.17 -10.67 0.56
C GLU A 12 -6.82 -11.86 1.28
N ASP A 13 -6.10 -12.97 1.45
CA ASP A 13 -6.56 -14.13 2.22
C ASP A 13 -6.91 -13.76 3.67
N LEU A 14 -6.08 -12.96 4.33
CA LEU A 14 -6.32 -12.49 5.70
C LEU A 14 -7.56 -11.58 5.77
N ALA A 15 -7.75 -10.73 4.76
CA ALA A 15 -8.91 -9.86 4.66
C ALA A 15 -10.20 -10.65 4.41
N GLU A 16 -10.15 -11.76 3.68
CA GLU A 16 -11.27 -12.71 3.57
C GLU A 16 -11.54 -13.43 4.88
N LYS A 17 -10.49 -13.95 5.51
CA LYS A 17 -10.60 -14.70 6.77
C LYS A 17 -11.23 -13.87 7.88
N ILE A 18 -10.85 -12.59 8.03
CA ILE A 18 -11.40 -11.72 9.09
C ILE A 18 -12.90 -11.39 8.91
N ARG A 19 -13.44 -11.55 7.69
CA ARG A 19 -14.88 -11.35 7.42
C ARG A 19 -15.73 -12.56 7.79
N GLN A 20 -15.11 -13.69 8.16
CA GLN A 20 -15.85 -14.89 8.53
C GLN A 20 -16.53 -14.71 9.90
N PRO A 21 -17.86 -14.87 10.00
CA PRO A 21 -18.60 -14.64 11.23
C PRO A 21 -18.30 -15.66 12.34
N GLU A 22 -17.75 -16.83 11.98
CA GLU A 22 -17.38 -17.89 12.93
C GLU A 22 -15.93 -17.78 13.43
N LEU A 23 -15.18 -16.75 13.01
CA LEU A 23 -13.79 -16.59 13.42
C LEU A 23 -13.70 -16.26 14.92
N PRO A 24 -13.02 -17.08 15.73
CA PRO A 24 -12.86 -16.80 17.15
C PRO A 24 -12.14 -15.46 17.38
N LEU A 25 -12.52 -14.71 18.41
CA LEU A 25 -11.97 -13.38 18.69
C LEU A 25 -10.43 -13.38 18.79
N GLU A 26 -9.85 -14.38 19.44
CA GLU A 26 -8.40 -14.48 19.58
C GLU A 26 -7.71 -14.73 18.23
N GLU A 27 -8.34 -15.47 17.32
CA GLU A 27 -7.85 -15.63 15.96
C GLU A 27 -8.03 -14.37 15.13
N ALA A 28 -9.15 -13.65 15.30
CA ALA A 28 -9.39 -12.37 14.64
C ALA A 28 -8.32 -11.34 14.98
N VAL A 29 -7.88 -11.28 16.26
CA VAL A 29 -6.77 -10.42 16.69
C VAL A 29 -5.47 -10.81 15.98
N LYS A 30 -5.13 -12.11 15.90
CA LYS A 30 -3.92 -12.59 15.22
C LYS A 30 -3.95 -12.25 13.71
N VAL A 31 -5.09 -12.48 13.05
CA VAL A 31 -5.30 -12.16 11.63
C VAL A 31 -5.14 -10.65 11.38
N PHE A 32 -5.72 -9.83 12.26
CA PHE A 32 -5.62 -8.37 12.16
C PHE A 32 -4.17 -7.88 12.33
N GLU A 33 -3.45 -8.38 13.35
CA GLU A 33 -2.04 -8.03 13.58
C GLU A 33 -1.15 -8.40 12.39
N GLU A 34 -1.34 -9.59 11.84
CA GLU A 34 -0.63 -10.06 10.64
C GLU A 34 -0.94 -9.16 9.43
N GLY A 35 -2.22 -8.87 9.19
CA GLY A 35 -2.68 -8.03 8.09
C GLY A 35 -2.10 -6.60 8.17
N VAL A 36 -2.11 -5.98 9.35
CA VAL A 36 -1.52 -4.64 9.56
C VAL A 36 -0.02 -4.65 9.30
N ARG A 37 0.70 -5.69 9.72
CA ARG A 37 2.15 -5.81 9.48
C ARG A 37 2.45 -5.98 7.99
N LEU A 38 1.69 -6.82 7.29
CA LEU A 38 1.85 -7.04 5.85
C LEU A 38 1.55 -5.77 5.06
N ALA A 39 0.42 -5.10 5.32
CA ALA A 39 0.04 -3.86 4.66
C ALA A 39 1.11 -2.77 4.82
N LYS A 40 1.65 -2.58 6.04
CA LYS A 40 2.76 -1.64 6.29
C LYS A 40 4.02 -1.98 5.49
N THR A 41 4.31 -3.28 5.33
CA THR A 41 5.49 -3.74 4.60
C THR A 41 5.35 -3.50 3.11
N LEU A 42 4.21 -3.88 2.53
CA LEU A 42 3.89 -3.67 1.11
C LEU A 42 3.92 -2.18 0.75
N LYS A 43 3.32 -1.33 1.59
CA LYS A 43 3.36 0.13 1.41
C LYS A 43 4.80 0.66 1.34
N LYS A 44 5.66 0.25 2.27
CA LYS A 44 7.08 0.66 2.27
C LYS A 44 7.84 0.20 1.03
N GLU A 45 7.49 -0.96 0.49
CA GLU A 45 8.12 -1.48 -0.74
C GLU A 45 7.68 -0.67 -1.96
N LEU A 46 6.39 -0.35 -2.06
CA LEU A 46 5.86 0.54 -3.11
C LEU A 46 6.49 1.94 -3.04
N GLU A 47 6.59 2.54 -1.86
CA GLU A 47 7.24 3.84 -1.66
C GLU A 47 8.69 3.86 -2.16
N LYS A 48 9.45 2.78 -1.93
CA LYS A 48 10.82 2.65 -2.43
C LYS A 48 10.87 2.55 -3.95
N ILE A 49 9.95 1.81 -4.55
CA ILE A 49 9.87 1.66 -6.01
C ILE A 49 9.49 3.01 -6.62
N GLN A 50 8.50 3.71 -6.05
CA GLN A 50 8.08 5.04 -6.47
C GLN A 50 9.26 6.03 -6.43
N ALA A 51 9.98 6.11 -5.31
CA ALA A 51 11.14 7.00 -5.19
C ALA A 51 12.22 6.68 -6.24
N LYS A 52 12.45 5.41 -6.55
CA LYS A 52 13.39 5.00 -7.60
C LYS A 52 12.92 5.43 -8.98
N VAL A 53 11.62 5.30 -9.27
CA VAL A 53 11.03 5.78 -10.52
C VAL A 53 11.18 7.29 -10.62
N GLU A 54 10.82 8.04 -9.59
CA GLU A 54 10.94 9.51 -9.54
C GLU A 54 12.37 9.98 -9.86
N ILE A 55 13.39 9.35 -9.25
CA ILE A 55 14.79 9.65 -9.55
C ILE A 55 15.16 9.38 -11.01
N LEU A 56 14.67 8.26 -11.57
CA LEU A 56 14.96 7.88 -12.97
C LEU A 56 14.22 8.75 -13.99
N THR A 57 13.05 9.27 -13.63
CA THR A 57 12.23 10.14 -14.50
C THR A 57 12.54 11.62 -14.32
N SER A 58 13.28 12.00 -13.28
CA SER A 58 13.73 13.38 -13.08
C SER A 58 14.97 13.65 -13.94
N ASP A 59 14.77 14.01 -15.21
CA ASP A 59 15.81 14.55 -16.07
C ASP A 59 16.28 15.94 -15.55
N PRO A 60 17.57 16.29 -15.66
CA PRO A 60 18.10 17.59 -15.23
C PRO A 60 17.56 18.79 -16.03
N ASP A 61 16.82 18.56 -17.11
CA ASP A 61 16.26 19.62 -17.97
C ASP A 61 14.88 20.15 -17.51
N THR A 62 14.28 19.61 -16.45
CA THR A 62 12.98 20.11 -15.96
C THR A 62 13.11 21.03 -14.76
N ASN A 63 13.97 22.04 -14.87
CA ASN A 63 13.80 23.29 -14.11
C ASN A 63 12.80 24.18 -14.86
N ALA A 64 11.51 23.91 -14.71
CA ALA A 64 10.43 24.88 -14.89
C ALA A 64 9.06 24.24 -14.58
N ASN A 65 8.49 24.61 -13.42
CA ASN A 65 7.03 24.71 -13.22
C ASN A 65 6.19 23.43 -13.12
N ALA A 66 6.63 22.41 -12.40
CA ALA A 66 5.66 21.47 -11.80
C ALA A 66 5.06 22.11 -10.55
N SER A 67 4.12 23.03 -10.76
CA SER A 67 3.22 23.54 -9.72
C SER A 67 2.64 22.35 -8.96
N SER A 68 3.09 22.14 -7.73
CA SER A 68 2.49 21.19 -6.81
C SER A 68 1.09 21.68 -6.48
N LEU A 69 0.09 21.23 -7.23
CA LEU A 69 -1.28 21.32 -6.76
C LEU A 69 -1.50 20.14 -5.80
N PRO A 70 -1.73 20.38 -4.51
CA PRO A 70 -2.13 19.31 -3.61
C PRO A 70 -3.47 18.76 -4.10
N PHE A 71 -3.51 17.45 -4.32
CA PHE A 71 -4.76 16.76 -4.63
C PHE A 71 -5.72 16.92 -3.44
N ASN A 72 -6.79 17.68 -3.64
CA ASN A 72 -7.87 17.89 -2.67
C ASN A 72 -9.08 17.04 -3.09
N PRO A 73 -9.34 15.87 -2.47
CA PRO A 73 -10.40 14.96 -2.91
C PRO A 73 -11.80 15.39 -2.39
N GLY A 74 -12.11 16.70 -2.38
CA GLY A 74 -13.26 17.23 -1.64
C GLY A 74 -14.11 18.28 -2.35
N GLU A 75 -13.95 18.52 -3.65
CA GLU A 75 -14.78 19.50 -4.38
C GLU A 75 -15.43 18.89 -5.63
N GLU A 76 -16.54 18.18 -5.44
CA GLU A 76 -17.62 18.12 -6.44
C GLU A 76 -18.93 18.43 -5.70
N ASN A 77 -19.58 19.53 -6.10
CA ASN A 77 -20.96 19.87 -5.73
C ASN A 77 -21.91 19.26 -6.75
#